data_AF-A0A839CSQ8-F1
#
_entry.id   AF-A0A839CSQ8-F1
#
_cell.length_a   1.000
_cell.length_b   1.000
_cell.length_c   1.000
_cell.angle_alpha   90.00
_cell.angle_beta   90.00
_cell.angle_gamma   90.00
#
_symmetry.space_group_name_H-M   'P 1'
#
loop_
_entity.id
_entity.type
_entity.pdbx_description
1 polymer ?
#
loop_
_entity_poly.entity_id
_entity_poly.type
_entity_poly.pdbx_seq_one_letter_code
_entity_poly.pdbx_strand_id
1 'polypeptide(L)'
;MNKIITGLAWGLSMLCSAASAADTINTPENRQWLKQQEDFSEQLRQHPDRALQQELEAQISRNPLASQDQQFIDNLASQQRESTRDKPAEGAVYFISFSIPDEGLKRMLHETHRYGIPATLRGLVNNDMKATTDAVMGLVKAGITEGVQIDPTLYSQYNIRSVPALVVRCKAGFDVIQGNIRLKQALEKVVEKGDCADTARKMLGAASDTQRSPS
;
A
#
# COMPACT_ATOMS: atom_id res chain seq x y z
N MET A 1 37.25 66.19 -32.81
CA MET A 1 37.76 64.99 -32.13
C MET A 1 36.57 64.02 -32.06
N ASN A 2 36.30 63.22 -33.09
CA ASN A 2 36.83 61.88 -33.44
C ASN A 2 36.54 60.84 -32.33
N LYS A 3 35.90 59.69 -32.52
CA LYS A 3 35.44 58.91 -33.70
C LYS A 3 34.33 57.93 -33.26
N ILE A 4 33.38 57.64 -34.16
CA ILE A 4 32.45 56.50 -34.10
C ILE A 4 33.22 55.23 -34.47
N ILE A 5 33.05 54.14 -33.70
CA ILE A 5 33.60 52.81 -33.99
C ILE A 5 32.50 51.76 -33.88
N THR A 6 32.37 51.01 -34.97
CA THR A 6 31.59 49.81 -35.29
C THR A 6 31.87 48.60 -34.40
N GLY A 7 30.88 47.70 -34.20
CA GLY A 7 31.14 46.39 -33.59
C GLY A 7 29.97 45.39 -33.62
N LEU A 8 29.86 44.67 -34.74
CA LEU A 8 29.39 43.28 -34.92
C LEU A 8 28.32 42.66 -34.00
N ALA A 9 27.21 42.31 -34.65
CA ALA A 9 26.32 41.23 -34.28
C ALA A 9 27.04 39.87 -34.23
N TRP A 10 26.95 39.15 -33.11
CA TRP A 10 26.96 37.69 -33.06
C TRP A 10 25.92 37.26 -32.04
N GLY A 11 24.70 36.98 -32.53
CA GLY A 11 23.71 36.25 -31.76
C GLY A 11 24.20 34.82 -31.58
N LEU A 12 24.74 34.51 -30.40
CA LEU A 12 24.88 33.13 -29.97
C LEU A 12 23.53 32.71 -29.40
N SER A 13 22.65 32.26 -30.29
CA SER A 13 21.42 31.57 -29.93
C SER A 13 21.80 30.32 -29.14
N MET A 14 21.73 30.44 -27.82
CA MET A 14 21.79 29.31 -26.89
C MET A 14 20.50 28.51 -27.10
N LEU A 15 20.51 27.62 -28.11
CA LEU A 15 19.53 26.56 -28.22
C LEU A 15 19.74 25.63 -27.02
N CYS A 16 19.02 25.91 -25.95
CA CYS A 16 18.66 24.89 -24.98
C CYS A 16 17.83 23.85 -25.73
N SER A 17 18.51 22.84 -26.26
CA SER A 17 17.88 21.57 -26.58
C SER A 17 17.34 21.00 -25.26
N ALA A 18 16.05 21.19 -25.02
CA ALA A 18 15.32 20.47 -23.99
C ALA A 18 15.30 18.99 -24.41
N ALA A 19 16.34 18.25 -24.03
CA ALA A 19 16.30 16.80 -24.02
C ALA A 19 15.17 16.42 -23.05
N SER A 20 14.08 15.89 -23.60
CA SER A 20 12.95 15.42 -22.81
C SER A 20 13.41 14.27 -21.92
N ALA A 21 13.52 14.51 -20.62
CA ALA A 21 13.96 13.57 -19.59
C ALA A 21 12.90 12.50 -19.26
N ALA A 22 12.17 12.01 -20.26
CA ALA A 22 11.14 10.98 -20.09
C ALA A 22 11.58 9.60 -20.59
N ASP A 23 12.54 9.52 -21.52
CA ASP A 23 13.01 8.24 -22.10
C ASP A 23 14.23 7.62 -21.38
N THR A 24 14.85 8.34 -20.44
CA THR A 24 16.12 7.93 -19.79
C THR A 24 15.96 7.11 -18.50
N ILE A 25 14.74 6.89 -18.01
CA ILE A 25 14.51 6.24 -16.70
C ILE A 25 14.56 4.70 -16.81
N ASN A 26 14.28 4.12 -17.98
CA ASN A 26 14.08 2.68 -18.19
C ASN A 26 15.16 1.99 -19.06
N THR A 27 16.41 2.42 -18.99
CA THR A 27 17.51 1.74 -19.70
C THR A 27 18.02 0.51 -18.93
N PRO A 28 18.60 -0.50 -19.62
CA PRO A 28 19.20 -1.67 -18.98
C PRO A 28 20.29 -1.31 -17.96
N GLU A 29 21.11 -0.28 -18.24
CA GLU A 29 22.13 0.17 -17.29
C GLU A 29 21.51 0.74 -16.00
N ASN A 30 20.40 1.47 -16.11
CA ASN A 30 19.74 2.06 -14.95
C ASN A 30 19.14 0.96 -14.06
N ARG A 31 18.59 -0.10 -14.65
CA ARG A 31 18.09 -1.28 -13.91
C ARG A 31 19.20 -2.06 -13.22
N GLN A 32 20.38 -2.17 -13.83
CA GLN A 32 21.53 -2.84 -13.21
C GLN A 32 22.07 -2.03 -12.04
N TRP A 33 22.19 -0.72 -12.19
CA TRP A 33 22.59 0.18 -11.11
C TRP A 33 21.62 0.14 -9.92
N LEU A 34 20.30 0.14 -10.19
CA LEU A 34 19.28 0.01 -9.14
C LEU A 34 19.37 -1.32 -8.40
N LYS A 35 19.51 -2.44 -9.13
CA LYS A 35 19.71 -3.76 -8.50
C LYS A 35 20.97 -3.81 -7.64
N GLN A 36 22.06 -3.22 -8.13
CA GLN A 36 23.29 -3.16 -7.38
C GLN A 36 23.13 -2.34 -6.09
N GLN A 37 22.36 -1.25 -6.12
CA GLN A 37 22.04 -0.45 -4.94
C GLN A 37 21.17 -1.24 -3.94
N GLU A 38 20.17 -1.98 -4.42
CA GLU A 38 19.32 -2.85 -3.60
C GLU A 38 20.13 -3.97 -2.94
N ASP A 39 20.95 -4.70 -3.70
CA ASP A 39 21.79 -5.80 -3.20
C ASP A 39 22.77 -5.31 -2.13
N PHE A 40 23.39 -4.16 -2.34
CA PHE A 40 24.27 -3.53 -1.36
C PHE A 40 23.50 -3.16 -0.07
N SER A 41 22.28 -2.64 -0.21
CA SER A 41 21.42 -2.31 0.94
C SER A 41 21.01 -3.54 1.74
N GLU A 42 20.69 -4.65 1.06
CA GLU A 42 20.33 -5.93 1.70
C GLU A 42 21.54 -6.55 2.40
N GLN A 43 22.73 -6.44 1.81
CA GLN A 43 23.97 -6.92 2.43
C GLN A 43 24.27 -6.19 3.74
N LEU A 44 24.08 -4.87 3.79
CA LEU A 44 24.22 -4.08 5.03
C LEU A 44 23.19 -4.45 6.10
N ARG A 45 21.98 -4.88 5.70
CA ARG A 45 20.95 -5.37 6.63
C ARG A 45 21.30 -6.73 7.23
N GLN A 46 21.86 -7.62 6.43
CA GLN A 46 22.20 -8.99 6.84
C GLN A 46 23.49 -9.06 7.66
N HIS A 47 24.45 -8.18 7.37
CA HIS A 47 25.70 -8.05 8.10
C HIS A 47 25.85 -6.62 8.63
N PRO A 48 25.17 -6.30 9.74
CA PRO A 48 25.40 -5.04 10.42
C PRO A 48 26.86 -5.01 10.90
N ASP A 49 27.69 -4.26 10.20
CA ASP A 49 29.05 -4.00 10.63
C ASP A 49 28.99 -3.23 11.96
N ARG A 50 29.41 -3.87 13.04
CA ARG A 50 29.38 -3.29 14.39
C ARG A 50 30.17 -1.99 14.46
N ALA A 51 31.24 -1.85 13.68
CA ALA A 51 32.02 -0.62 13.64
C ALA A 51 31.23 0.50 12.95
N LEU A 52 30.48 0.17 11.89
CA LEU A 52 29.62 1.12 11.19
C LEU A 52 28.42 1.54 12.07
N GLN A 53 27.84 0.60 12.83
CA GLN A 53 26.79 0.92 13.82
C GLN A 53 27.30 1.88 14.89
N GLN A 54 28.48 1.62 15.45
CA GLN A 54 29.10 2.49 16.45
C GLN A 54 29.41 3.88 15.88
N GLU A 55 29.89 3.97 14.65
CA GLU A 55 30.13 5.26 13.99
C GLU A 55 28.82 6.00 13.69
N LEU A 56 27.75 5.29 13.29
CA LEU A 56 26.44 5.87 13.08
C LEU A 56 25.84 6.40 14.40
N GLU A 57 25.91 5.63 15.48
CA GLU A 57 25.49 6.05 16.82
C GLU A 57 26.29 7.27 17.30
N ALA A 58 27.61 7.27 17.09
CA ALA A 58 28.47 8.40 17.42
C ALA A 58 28.15 9.65 16.57
N GLN A 59 27.71 9.49 15.32
CA GLN A 59 27.27 10.60 14.47
C GLN A 59 25.90 11.15 14.91
N ILE A 60 24.94 10.29 15.23
CA ILE A 60 23.62 10.69 15.74
C ILE A 60 23.77 11.43 17.08
N SER A 61 24.66 10.97 17.94
CA SER A 61 24.99 11.64 19.20
C SER A 61 25.68 13.00 19.00
N ARG A 62 26.52 13.12 17.96
CA ARG A 62 27.22 14.37 17.61
C ARG A 62 26.32 15.42 16.97
N ASN A 63 25.20 15.03 16.35
CA ASN A 63 24.25 15.95 15.74
C ASN A 63 22.82 15.61 16.19
N PRO A 64 22.46 15.91 17.45
CA PRO A 64 21.12 15.67 17.93
C PRO A 64 20.12 16.52 17.17
N LEU A 65 18.95 15.95 16.88
CA LEU A 65 17.80 16.70 16.36
C LEU A 65 17.51 17.89 17.28
N ALA A 66 17.11 19.02 16.71
CA ALA A 66 16.62 20.14 17.50
C ALA A 66 15.39 19.68 18.31
N SER A 67 15.26 20.18 19.54
CA SER A 67 14.17 19.78 20.44
C SER A 67 12.78 19.98 19.84
N GLN A 68 12.63 20.96 18.94
CA GLN A 68 11.40 21.24 18.21
C GLN A 68 11.06 20.13 17.19
N ASP A 69 12.07 19.58 16.50
CA ASP A 69 11.88 18.49 15.54
C ASP A 69 11.51 17.18 16.26
N GLN A 70 12.12 16.91 17.42
CA GLN A 70 11.76 15.76 18.25
C GLN A 70 10.30 15.82 18.71
N GLN A 71 9.86 16.97 19.24
CA GLN A 71 8.48 17.16 19.66
C GLN A 71 7.49 17.02 18.50
N PHE A 72 7.84 17.52 17.32
CA PHE A 72 7.03 17.35 16.11
C PHE A 72 6.89 15.87 15.71
N ILE A 73 8.00 15.12 15.69
CA ILE A 73 8.00 13.68 15.40
C ILE A 73 7.17 12.90 16.43
N ASP A 74 7.29 13.24 17.72
CA ASP A 74 6.51 12.61 18.79
C ASP A 74 5.01 12.90 18.67
N ASN A 75 4.64 14.12 18.26
CA ASN A 75 3.26 14.49 17.99
C ASN A 75 2.68 13.76 16.78
N LEU A 76 3.47 13.60 15.71
CA LEU A 76 3.09 12.78 14.55
C LEU A 76 2.91 11.31 14.94
N ALA A 77 3.87 10.75 15.68
CA ALA A 77 3.82 9.37 16.12
C ALA A 77 2.63 9.11 17.06
N SER A 78 2.32 10.05 17.96
CA SER A 78 1.13 9.96 18.83
C SER A 78 -0.16 10.10 18.03
N GLN A 79 -0.26 11.05 17.10
CA GLN A 79 -1.43 11.21 16.23
C GLN A 79 -1.67 9.99 15.31
N GLN A 80 -0.60 9.36 14.83
CA GLN A 80 -0.69 8.11 14.08
C GLN A 80 -1.17 6.94 14.96
N ARG A 81 -0.70 6.86 16.22
CA ARG A 81 -1.18 5.86 17.20
C ARG A 81 -2.64 6.08 17.60
N GLU A 82 -3.07 7.33 17.77
CA GLU A 82 -4.47 7.69 18.07
C GLU A 82 -5.39 7.28 16.91
N SER A 83 -5.00 7.60 15.67
CA SER A 83 -5.77 7.21 14.47
C SER A 83 -5.81 5.70 14.21
N THR A 84 -4.89 4.91 14.78
CA THR A 84 -4.97 3.44 14.76
C THR A 84 -5.68 2.84 15.97
N ARG A 85 -5.79 3.55 17.10
CA ARG A 85 -6.55 3.12 18.29
C ARG A 85 -8.06 3.02 18.03
N ASP A 86 -8.60 3.86 17.16
CA ASP A 86 -10.04 3.89 16.84
C ASP A 86 -10.45 2.96 15.68
N LYS A 87 -9.52 2.23 15.04
CA LYS A 87 -9.93 1.15 14.14
C LYS A 87 -10.50 0.01 14.98
N PRO A 88 -11.75 -0.41 14.77
CA PRO A 88 -12.36 -1.42 15.62
C PRO A 88 -11.49 -2.69 15.58
N ALA A 89 -11.05 -3.11 16.77
CA ALA A 89 -10.29 -4.35 16.97
C ALA A 89 -11.07 -5.58 16.47
N GLU A 90 -12.39 -5.43 16.34
CA GLU A 90 -13.30 -6.43 15.80
C GLU A 90 -13.75 -6.04 14.39
N GLY A 91 -13.77 -7.00 13.47
CA GLY A 91 -14.19 -6.77 12.09
C GLY A 91 -13.51 -7.74 11.14
N ALA A 92 -13.78 -7.63 9.84
CA ALA A 92 -13.17 -8.50 8.85
C ALA A 92 -12.46 -7.69 7.77
N VAL A 93 -11.45 -8.29 7.17
CA VAL A 93 -10.73 -7.73 6.03
C VAL A 93 -10.55 -8.84 5.00
N TYR A 94 -10.88 -8.55 3.76
CA TYR A 94 -10.74 -9.49 2.65
C TYR A 94 -9.51 -9.13 1.82
N PHE A 95 -8.70 -10.11 1.42
CA PHE A 95 -7.42 -9.89 0.74
C PHE A 95 -7.50 -10.42 -0.69
N ILE A 96 -7.21 -9.56 -1.66
CA ILE A 96 -7.26 -9.83 -3.10
C ILE A 96 -6.05 -9.27 -3.83
N SER A 97 -5.72 -9.82 -5.00
CA SER A 97 -4.62 -9.33 -5.85
C SER A 97 -5.02 -9.27 -7.31
N PHE A 98 -4.34 -8.43 -8.08
CA PHE A 98 -4.47 -8.32 -9.53
C PHE A 98 -4.00 -9.56 -10.31
N SER A 99 -3.42 -10.57 -9.65
CA SER A 99 -3.21 -11.89 -10.27
C SER A 99 -4.54 -12.60 -10.59
N ILE A 100 -5.64 -12.13 -10.00
CA ILE A 100 -6.99 -12.63 -10.27
C ILE A 100 -7.57 -11.87 -11.48
N PRO A 101 -8.23 -12.57 -12.44
CA PRO A 101 -8.90 -11.92 -13.55
C PRO A 101 -9.95 -10.89 -13.11
N ASP A 102 -10.16 -9.84 -13.91
CA ASP A 102 -11.07 -8.73 -13.63
C ASP A 102 -12.51 -9.18 -13.30
N GLU A 103 -13.04 -10.17 -14.03
CA GLU A 103 -14.36 -10.75 -13.74
C GLU A 103 -14.43 -11.37 -12.33
N GLY A 104 -13.34 -11.99 -11.88
CA GLY A 104 -13.22 -12.56 -10.55
C GLY A 104 -13.18 -11.47 -9.48
N LEU A 105 -12.39 -10.41 -9.72
CA LEU A 105 -12.29 -9.26 -8.83
C LEU A 105 -13.63 -8.55 -8.65
N LYS A 106 -14.34 -8.24 -9.74
CA LYS A 106 -15.67 -7.60 -9.71
C LYS A 106 -16.67 -8.39 -8.87
N ARG A 107 -16.73 -9.72 -9.09
CA ARG A 107 -17.61 -10.60 -8.32
C ARG A 107 -17.27 -10.61 -6.84
N MET A 108 -15.98 -10.70 -6.50
CA MET A 108 -15.55 -10.70 -5.10
C MET A 108 -15.81 -9.36 -4.42
N LEU A 109 -15.52 -8.25 -5.08
CA LEU A 109 -15.76 -6.91 -4.52
C LEU A 109 -17.25 -6.64 -4.29
N HIS A 110 -18.11 -7.12 -5.19
CA HIS A 110 -19.56 -7.07 -4.99
C HIS A 110 -19.98 -7.92 -3.77
N GLU A 111 -19.36 -9.08 -3.56
CA GLU A 111 -19.62 -9.91 -2.39
C GLU A 111 -19.14 -9.22 -1.11
N THR A 112 -17.91 -8.69 -1.07
CA THR A 112 -17.39 -8.00 0.11
C THR A 112 -18.23 -6.78 0.49
N HIS A 113 -18.71 -6.02 -0.50
CA HIS A 113 -19.61 -4.89 -0.28
C HIS A 113 -20.92 -5.34 0.39
N ARG A 114 -21.54 -6.45 -0.08
CA ARG A 114 -22.76 -7.00 0.54
C ARG A 114 -22.60 -7.31 2.03
N TYR A 115 -21.43 -7.80 2.43
CA TYR A 115 -21.14 -8.15 3.83
C TYR A 115 -20.55 -6.98 4.63
N GLY A 116 -20.39 -5.79 4.03
CA GLY A 116 -19.74 -4.64 4.66
C GLY A 116 -18.26 -4.88 5.02
N ILE A 117 -17.61 -5.80 4.30
CA ILE A 117 -16.23 -6.19 4.56
C ILE A 117 -15.31 -5.38 3.64
N PRO A 118 -14.35 -4.60 4.15
CA PRO A 118 -13.35 -3.96 3.30
C PRO A 118 -12.44 -5.00 2.64
N ALA A 119 -12.18 -4.82 1.35
CA ALA A 119 -11.22 -5.58 0.56
C ALA A 119 -9.89 -4.82 0.44
N THR A 120 -8.79 -5.44 0.83
CA THR A 120 -7.44 -4.91 0.66
C THR A 120 -6.79 -5.49 -0.60
N LEU A 121 -6.38 -4.62 -1.51
CA LEU A 121 -5.80 -4.99 -2.79
C LEU A 121 -4.27 -4.90 -2.77
N ARG A 122 -3.57 -5.96 -3.21
CA ARG A 122 -2.10 -5.99 -3.32
C ARG A 122 -1.62 -6.23 -4.74
N GLY A 123 -0.58 -5.48 -5.09
CA GLY A 123 0.25 -5.70 -6.28
C GLY A 123 0.06 -4.63 -7.36
N LEU A 124 0.89 -4.73 -8.39
CA LEU A 124 0.79 -3.96 -9.62
C LEU A 124 0.04 -4.79 -10.66
N VAL A 125 -0.89 -4.17 -11.40
CA VAL A 125 -1.44 -4.76 -12.62
C VAL A 125 -0.32 -4.87 -13.64
N ASN A 126 0.06 -6.08 -14.03
CA ASN A 126 1.08 -6.33 -15.06
C ASN A 126 2.41 -5.59 -14.84
N ASN A 127 2.79 -5.34 -13.58
CA ASN A 127 3.99 -4.54 -13.21
C ASN A 127 3.96 -3.07 -13.70
N ASP A 128 2.78 -2.52 -13.98
CA ASP A 128 2.60 -1.16 -14.50
C ASP A 128 1.78 -0.31 -13.51
N MET A 129 2.39 0.76 -13.01
CA MET A 129 1.76 1.71 -12.08
C MET A 129 0.57 2.45 -12.70
N LYS A 130 0.64 2.80 -13.99
CA LYS A 130 -0.44 3.48 -14.72
C LYS A 130 -1.61 2.53 -14.94
N ALA A 131 -1.35 1.30 -15.38
CA ALA A 131 -2.39 0.28 -15.52
C ALA A 131 -3.05 -0.04 -14.17
N THR A 132 -2.26 -0.05 -13.09
CA THR A 132 -2.76 -0.22 -11.72
C THR A 132 -3.66 0.94 -11.32
N THR A 133 -3.24 2.18 -11.59
CA THR A 133 -4.05 3.37 -11.31
C THR A 133 -5.35 3.35 -12.10
N ASP A 134 -5.30 3.01 -13.39
CA ASP A 134 -6.47 2.92 -14.26
C ASP A 134 -7.44 1.82 -13.79
N ALA A 135 -6.93 0.66 -13.36
CA ALA A 135 -7.74 -0.44 -12.81
C ALA A 135 -8.37 -0.06 -11.47
N VAL A 136 -7.60 0.52 -10.54
CA VAL A 136 -8.13 1.01 -9.25
C VAL A 136 -9.18 2.09 -9.50
N MET A 137 -8.92 3.05 -10.38
CA MET A 137 -9.90 4.08 -10.75
C MET A 137 -11.14 3.48 -11.42
N GLY A 138 -11.00 2.43 -12.22
CA GLY A 138 -12.11 1.67 -12.80
C GLY A 138 -12.97 1.00 -11.74
N LEU A 139 -12.35 0.39 -10.72
CA LEU A 139 -13.04 -0.21 -9.58
C LEU A 139 -13.75 0.83 -8.71
N VAL A 140 -13.12 1.99 -8.49
CA VAL A 140 -13.71 3.12 -7.75
C VAL A 140 -14.87 3.74 -8.52
N LYS A 141 -14.73 3.93 -9.84
CA LYS A 141 -15.79 4.46 -10.74
C LYS A 141 -16.97 3.50 -10.90
N ALA A 142 -16.77 2.20 -10.70
CA ALA A 142 -17.85 1.21 -10.70
C ALA A 142 -18.77 1.28 -9.46
N GLY A 143 -18.65 2.34 -8.62
CA GLY A 143 -19.49 2.57 -7.45
C GLY A 143 -19.02 1.87 -6.18
N ILE A 144 -17.79 1.31 -6.18
CA ILE A 144 -17.20 0.58 -5.06
C ILE A 144 -16.32 1.56 -4.26
N THR A 145 -16.89 2.69 -3.85
CA THR A 145 -16.18 3.69 -3.02
C THR A 145 -16.04 3.25 -1.57
N GLU A 146 -16.82 2.26 -1.14
CA GLU A 146 -16.84 1.74 0.23
C GLU A 146 -16.26 0.33 0.27
N GLY A 147 -14.95 0.22 0.44
CA GLY A 147 -14.36 -1.05 0.85
C GLY A 147 -12.98 -1.35 0.29
N VAL A 148 -12.52 -0.73 -0.79
CA VAL A 148 -11.18 -1.02 -1.31
C VAL A 148 -10.13 -0.23 -0.55
N GLN A 149 -9.37 -0.89 0.32
CA GLN A 149 -8.23 -0.30 1.02
C GLN A 149 -6.93 -0.71 0.33
N ILE A 150 -6.00 0.23 0.18
CA ILE A 150 -4.63 -0.07 -0.25
C ILE A 150 -3.75 0.12 0.96
N ASP A 151 -3.56 -0.95 1.74
CA ASP A 151 -2.67 -0.97 2.89
C ASP A 151 -1.69 -2.15 2.76
N PRO A 152 -0.44 -1.92 2.33
CA PRO A 152 0.55 -2.97 2.17
C PRO A 152 0.96 -3.61 3.50
N THR A 153 0.71 -2.94 4.64
CA THR A 153 1.13 -3.43 5.96
C THR A 153 0.26 -4.59 6.46
N LEU A 154 -1.03 -4.62 6.10
CA LEU A 154 -1.97 -5.66 6.55
C LEU A 154 -1.60 -7.05 6.02
N TYR A 155 -1.05 -7.13 4.80
CA TYR A 155 -0.61 -8.42 4.22
C TYR A 155 0.52 -9.06 5.03
N SER A 156 1.50 -8.26 5.42
CA SER A 156 2.61 -8.71 6.25
C SER A 156 2.16 -8.98 7.69
N GLN A 157 1.28 -8.12 8.24
CA GLN A 157 0.75 -8.25 9.60
C GLN A 157 0.03 -9.58 9.82
N TYR A 158 -0.82 -10.00 8.88
CA TYR A 158 -1.56 -11.27 8.98
C TYR A 158 -0.87 -12.43 8.27
N ASN A 159 0.38 -12.25 7.81
CA ASN A 159 1.17 -13.25 7.08
C ASN A 159 0.40 -13.89 5.91
N ILE A 160 -0.30 -13.06 5.13
CA ILE A 160 -1.10 -13.50 3.97
C ILE A 160 -0.17 -13.73 2.77
N ARG A 161 0.06 -15.01 2.46
CA ARG A 161 0.90 -15.47 1.35
C ARG A 161 0.10 -15.87 0.11
N SER A 162 -1.15 -16.25 0.31
CA SER A 162 -2.05 -16.74 -0.73
C SER A 162 -3.32 -15.92 -0.73
N VAL A 163 -3.80 -15.58 -1.92
CA VAL A 163 -5.07 -14.87 -2.14
C VAL A 163 -5.98 -15.71 -3.05
N PRO A 164 -7.31 -15.59 -2.95
CA PRO A 164 -8.03 -14.76 -1.98
C PRO A 164 -7.97 -15.30 -0.55
N ALA A 165 -8.04 -14.40 0.44
CA ALA A 165 -8.07 -14.74 1.85
C ALA A 165 -9.01 -13.83 2.65
N LEU A 166 -9.70 -14.37 3.64
CA LEU A 166 -10.52 -13.64 4.60
C LEU A 166 -9.86 -13.66 5.97
N VAL A 167 -9.70 -12.50 6.58
CA VAL A 167 -9.28 -12.38 7.98
C VAL A 167 -10.44 -11.85 8.80
N VAL A 168 -10.83 -12.55 9.85
CA VAL A 168 -11.83 -12.10 10.83
C VAL A 168 -11.11 -11.79 12.14
N ARG A 169 -11.34 -10.62 12.70
CA ARG A 169 -10.67 -10.08 13.89
C ARG A 169 -11.68 -10.01 15.03
N CYS A 170 -11.24 -10.41 16.21
CA CYS A 170 -12.02 -10.35 17.43
C CYS A 170 -11.12 -9.95 18.60
N LYS A 171 -11.69 -9.73 19.80
CA LYS A 171 -10.91 -9.38 21.00
C LYS A 171 -9.84 -10.43 21.35
N ALA A 172 -10.08 -11.69 21.01
CA ALA A 172 -9.18 -12.81 21.28
C ALA A 172 -8.01 -12.91 20.28
N GLY A 173 -8.10 -12.27 19.12
CA GLY A 173 -7.11 -12.40 18.05
C GLY A 173 -7.73 -12.30 16.66
N PHE A 174 -7.35 -13.22 15.78
CA PHE A 174 -7.85 -13.26 14.41
C PHE A 174 -7.86 -14.69 13.84
N ASP A 175 -8.84 -14.97 13.00
CA ASP A 175 -8.93 -16.18 12.18
C ASP A 175 -8.60 -15.85 10.72
N VAL A 176 -7.90 -16.75 10.04
CA VAL A 176 -7.55 -16.60 8.62
C VAL A 176 -8.12 -17.79 7.84
N ILE A 177 -8.92 -17.49 6.82
CA ILE A 177 -9.42 -18.48 5.88
C ILE A 177 -8.86 -18.17 4.50
N GLN A 178 -8.13 -19.12 3.92
CA GLN A 178 -7.51 -18.99 2.60
C GLN A 178 -8.16 -19.94 1.59
N GLY A 179 -8.20 -19.51 0.34
CA GLY A 179 -8.64 -20.34 -0.79
C GLY A 179 -9.86 -19.78 -1.51
N ASN A 180 -10.12 -20.32 -2.70
CA ASN A 180 -11.22 -19.90 -3.57
C ASN A 180 -12.57 -20.43 -3.05
N ILE A 181 -13.04 -19.88 -1.94
CA ILE A 181 -14.36 -20.15 -1.36
C ILE A 181 -15.19 -18.87 -1.34
N ARG A 182 -16.52 -19.02 -1.33
CA ARG A 182 -17.44 -17.87 -1.20
C ARG A 182 -17.29 -17.22 0.17
N LEU A 183 -17.49 -15.91 0.27
CA LEU A 183 -17.34 -15.16 1.50
C LEU A 183 -18.31 -15.65 2.58
N LYS A 184 -19.54 -16.00 2.17
CA LYS A 184 -20.52 -16.64 3.06
C LYS A 184 -19.98 -17.92 3.71
N GLN A 185 -19.45 -18.83 2.90
CA GLN A 185 -18.88 -20.10 3.37
C GLN A 185 -17.63 -19.87 4.22
N ALA A 186 -16.82 -18.86 3.89
CA ALA A 186 -15.67 -18.51 4.69
C ALA A 186 -16.10 -18.07 6.10
N LEU A 187 -17.11 -17.20 6.21
CA LEU A 187 -17.68 -16.78 7.48
C LEU A 187 -18.32 -17.95 8.24
N GLU A 188 -19.09 -18.81 7.56
CA GLU A 188 -19.68 -20.02 8.18
C GLU A 188 -18.61 -20.94 8.78
N LYS A 189 -17.48 -21.13 8.09
CA LYS A 189 -16.35 -21.91 8.61
C LYS A 189 -15.73 -21.28 9.87
N VAL A 190 -15.63 -19.95 9.92
CA VAL A 190 -15.17 -19.23 11.12
C VAL A 190 -16.18 -19.41 12.26
N VAL A 191 -17.48 -19.40 11.97
CA VAL A 191 -18.51 -19.68 13.00
C VAL A 191 -18.41 -21.10 13.54
N GLU A 192 -18.11 -22.08 12.68
CA GLU A 192 -18.06 -23.49 13.06
C GLU A 192 -16.77 -23.86 13.81
N LYS A 193 -15.62 -23.30 13.41
CA LYS A 193 -14.28 -23.77 13.82
C LYS A 193 -13.31 -22.68 14.28
N GLY A 194 -13.66 -21.41 14.13
CA GLY A 194 -12.79 -20.28 14.44
C GLY A 194 -13.03 -19.69 15.83
N ASP A 195 -12.04 -18.97 16.33
CA ASP A 195 -12.09 -18.29 17.64
C ASP A 195 -12.95 -17.01 17.59
N CYS A 196 -13.14 -16.43 16.40
CA CYS A 196 -13.91 -15.21 16.15
C CYS A 196 -15.35 -15.49 15.66
N ALA A 197 -15.95 -16.60 16.07
CA ALA A 197 -17.30 -17.04 15.63
C ALA A 197 -18.41 -16.00 15.86
N ASP A 198 -18.35 -15.24 16.95
CA ASP A 198 -19.36 -14.21 17.26
C ASP A 198 -19.29 -13.02 16.29
N THR A 199 -18.09 -12.59 15.93
CA THR A 199 -17.87 -11.54 14.92
C THR A 199 -18.37 -12.02 13.56
N ALA A 200 -18.06 -13.25 13.17
CA ALA A 200 -18.51 -13.82 11.91
C ALA A 200 -20.05 -13.97 11.84
N ARG A 201 -20.71 -14.37 12.94
CA ARG A 201 -22.18 -14.41 13.02
C ARG A 201 -22.82 -13.04 12.83
N LYS A 202 -22.26 -11.99 13.43
CA LYS A 202 -22.77 -10.62 13.25
C LYS A 202 -22.71 -10.20 11.77
N MET A 203 -21.64 -10.52 11.06
CA MET A 203 -21.49 -10.21 9.63
C MET A 203 -22.47 -10.99 8.75
N LEU A 204 -22.69 -12.28 9.05
CA LEU A 204 -23.69 -13.08 8.35
C LEU A 204 -25.11 -12.52 8.54
N GLY A 205 -25.44 -12.07 9.76
CA GLY A 205 -26.73 -11.45 10.08
C GLY A 205 -26.93 -10.07 9.43
N ALA A 206 -25.91 -9.20 9.49
CA ALA A 206 -25.97 -7.87 8.88
C ALA A 206 -26.21 -7.95 7.37
N ALA A 207 -25.60 -8.92 6.68
CA ALA A 207 -25.81 -9.11 5.24
C ALA A 207 -27.24 -9.56 4.88
N SER A 208 -27.90 -10.36 5.74
CA SER A 208 -29.30 -10.76 5.52
C SER A 208 -30.29 -9.61 5.73
N ASP A 209 -29.99 -8.67 6.62
CA ASP A 209 -30.84 -7.50 6.87
C ASP A 209 -30.75 -6.47 5.73
N THR A 210 -29.56 -6.27 5.17
CA THR A 210 -29.36 -5.42 3.97
C THR A 210 -30.14 -5.92 2.75
N GLN A 211 -30.44 -7.22 2.65
CA GLN A 211 -31.28 -7.78 1.58
C GLN A 211 -32.78 -7.51 1.75
N ARG A 212 -33.23 -7.06 2.94
CA ARG A 212 -34.65 -6.88 3.27
C ARG A 212 -35.14 -5.42 3.14
N SER A 213 -34.26 -4.47 2.83
CA SER A 213 -34.64 -3.08 2.50
C SER A 213 -34.70 -2.87 0.98
N PRO A 214 -35.86 -3.03 0.33
CA PRO A 214 -36.12 -2.36 -0.93
C PRO A 214 -36.52 -0.91 -0.63
N SER A 215 -35.83 0.04 -1.25
CA SER A 215 -36.40 1.37 -1.54
C SER A 215 -36.82 1.39 -2.99
#